data_AF-A0ABD7P831-F1
#
_entry.id   AF-A0ABD7P831-F1
#
_cell.length_a   1.000
_cell.length_b   1.000
_cell.length_c   1.000
_cell.angle_alpha   90.00
_cell.angle_beta   90.00
_cell.angle_gamma   90.00
#
_symmetry.space_group_name_H-M   'P 1'
#
loop_
_entity.id
_entity.type
_entity.pdbx_description
1 polymer ?
#
loop_
_entity_poly.entity_id
_entity_poly.type
_entity_poly.pdbx_seq_one_letter_code
_entity_poly.pdbx_strand_id
1 'polypeptide(L)'
;MIPSYFKKLSETIVKSWVKKRSNYIIVSPPMSDSYLFFKQLVDMNSIKELLGEDARKINITILDTINFKTEFTFAQAVCKGWNIDTERLKTNDPIEMLHCAVEFVTERGEYPVLIIKRFHEALSKLGEDIGTTLRNLEHDFALKTVVELPVSINTLRVKWEQENRELTPFLVSDWGQGHIHKLLKGYDINEIDNLFKSNKLNKEIIIPFFKMTGGLPTIVESLIQDLETINSRSFEPFCISKANDLCRKLHEWFESNNSYYYRKAIIDFADGQEEEKNLNILKSHDWYDILFNKQNELNFKMITYPIRSSLLREINISEDTQKIRDYLDKNNFLKIADIFQNKCTTGADYNSKYSYGRDLASLCHDLSDIHNNSSDWDEIKNKIVKLSIKELPFNNNIKAHLKPWLNISNLLSSYFQQKSKNAGLRVEQFVCETNTTQLSDLLSLLEMRLLDADQNQPFYALQAVISHPESLLQLYCHSKFNLKFWKFDGLEVDCSDISNFIRRPFVMPSKDSTLGFATLLFLSTYLSAKDNMQNVLVQEFNEMEKYLNIYELRKDQVHSMAFIKNSDWSEYRNFCQKMIADIRKSLGITNAYSLSLPNEIFTIYFTNLLKMN
;
A
#
# COMPACT_ATOMS: atom_id res chain seq x y z
N MET A 1 15.55 6.97 40.25
CA MET A 1 16.97 7.29 40.53
C MET A 1 17.47 8.14 39.35
N ILE A 2 18.39 9.11 39.50
CA ILE A 2 18.88 9.85 38.32
C ILE A 2 20.15 9.15 37.79
N PRO A 3 20.25 8.82 36.49
CA PRO A 3 21.47 8.27 35.92
C PRO A 3 22.70 9.15 36.17
N SER A 4 23.80 8.55 36.59
CA SER A 4 25.04 9.24 36.96
C SER A 4 25.64 9.99 35.77
N TYR A 5 25.42 9.47 34.55
CA TYR A 5 25.80 10.15 33.32
C TYR A 5 25.06 11.48 33.14
N PHE A 6 23.78 11.58 33.53
CA PHE A 6 23.01 12.83 33.43
C PHE A 6 23.61 13.89 34.32
N LYS A 7 23.99 13.52 35.56
CA LYS A 7 24.66 14.41 36.50
C LYS A 7 26.01 14.90 35.94
N LYS A 8 26.87 13.99 35.49
CA LYS A 8 28.19 14.35 34.91
C LYS A 8 28.06 15.24 33.68
N LEU A 9 27.12 14.95 32.79
CA LEU A 9 26.90 15.73 31.57
C LEU A 9 26.34 17.12 31.89
N SER A 10 25.36 17.23 32.79
CA SER A 10 24.81 18.52 33.23
C SER A 10 25.88 19.37 33.91
N GLU A 11 26.69 18.82 34.80
CA GLU A 11 27.83 19.52 35.42
C GLU A 11 28.81 20.05 34.36
N THR A 12 29.09 19.26 33.32
CA THR A 12 29.99 19.66 32.22
C THR A 12 29.43 20.86 31.45
N ILE A 13 28.14 20.83 31.14
CA ILE A 13 27.46 21.90 30.40
C ILE A 13 27.37 23.17 31.24
N VAL A 14 26.94 23.07 32.50
CA VAL A 14 26.84 24.22 33.43
C VAL A 14 28.18 24.92 33.59
N LYS A 15 29.27 24.16 33.81
CA LYS A 15 30.64 24.71 33.91
C LYS A 15 31.11 25.41 32.62
N SER A 16 30.48 25.13 31.48
CA SER A 16 30.83 25.77 30.22
C SER A 16 30.06 27.06 29.94
N TRP A 17 28.96 27.35 30.65
CA TRP A 17 28.17 28.57 30.42
C TRP A 17 28.94 29.87 30.68
N VAL A 18 29.92 29.85 31.58
CA VAL A 18 30.81 31.01 31.85
C VAL A 18 31.90 31.20 30.79
N LYS A 19 32.06 30.26 29.85
CA LYS A 19 33.04 30.33 28.76
C LYS A 19 32.44 31.06 27.56
N LYS A 20 33.28 31.49 26.62
CA LYS A 20 32.81 32.18 25.39
C LYS A 20 31.86 31.31 24.56
N ARG A 21 32.13 30.01 24.40
CA ARG A 21 31.30 29.07 23.64
C ARG A 21 30.77 27.96 24.53
N SER A 22 29.48 27.71 24.47
CA SER A 22 28.82 26.59 25.15
C SER A 22 27.50 26.26 24.44
N ASN A 23 27.62 25.63 23.27
CA ASN A 23 26.49 25.30 22.41
C ASN A 23 26.46 23.77 22.26
N TYR A 24 25.38 23.15 22.74
CA TYR A 24 25.26 21.70 22.86
C TYR A 24 24.01 21.18 22.16
N ILE A 25 24.17 20.06 21.45
CA ILE A 25 23.07 19.25 20.94
C ILE A 25 23.04 17.97 21.74
N ILE A 26 21.99 17.80 22.54
CA ILE A 26 21.74 16.60 23.34
C ILE A 26 20.92 15.64 22.47
N VAL A 27 21.58 14.60 21.97
CA VAL A 27 20.91 13.50 21.29
C VAL A 27 20.24 12.64 22.34
N SER A 28 18.92 12.67 22.37
CA SER A 28 18.06 12.06 23.37
C SER A 28 17.14 11.06 22.69
N PRO A 29 17.55 9.78 22.56
CA PRO A 29 16.68 8.74 22.03
C PRO A 29 15.36 8.73 22.82
N PRO A 30 14.21 8.44 22.17
CA PRO A 30 12.97 8.17 22.90
C PRO A 30 13.22 7.16 24.02
N MET A 31 12.56 7.31 25.17
CA MET A 31 12.77 6.48 26.38
C MET A 31 14.06 6.75 27.17
N SER A 32 14.81 7.79 26.84
CA SER A 32 15.95 8.27 27.64
C SER A 32 15.54 8.93 28.97
N ASP A 33 14.27 9.35 29.14
CA ASP A 33 13.81 10.21 30.23
C ASP A 33 14.62 11.52 30.38
N SER A 34 14.74 12.25 29.27
CA SER A 34 15.42 13.55 29.22
C SER A 34 14.85 14.60 30.16
N TYR A 35 13.62 14.44 30.63
CA TYR A 35 13.02 15.34 31.61
C TYR A 35 13.86 15.41 32.89
N LEU A 36 14.34 14.27 33.40
CA LEU A 36 15.20 14.22 34.58
C LEU A 36 16.54 14.94 34.33
N PHE A 37 17.11 14.80 33.13
CA PHE A 37 18.33 15.50 32.74
C PHE A 37 18.14 17.03 32.73
N PHE A 38 17.09 17.53 32.08
CA PHE A 38 16.84 18.97 32.01
C PHE A 38 16.47 19.56 33.37
N LYS A 39 15.74 18.81 34.22
CA LYS A 39 15.47 19.21 35.60
C LYS A 39 16.76 19.39 36.40
N GLN A 40 17.73 18.49 36.23
CA GLN A 40 19.05 18.59 36.87
C GLN A 40 19.86 19.76 36.29
N LEU A 41 19.78 20.00 34.98
CA LEU A 41 20.54 21.03 34.28
C LEU A 41 20.19 22.45 34.76
N VAL A 42 18.94 22.67 35.17
CA VAL A 42 18.42 24.00 35.58
C VAL A 42 18.23 24.14 37.09
N ASP A 43 18.68 23.16 37.88
CA ASP A 43 18.61 23.23 39.34
C ASP A 43 19.58 24.30 39.86
N MET A 44 19.02 25.40 40.38
CA MET A 44 19.78 26.54 40.88
C MET A 44 20.67 26.19 42.07
N ASN A 45 20.34 25.16 42.86
CA ASN A 45 21.22 24.73 43.95
C ASN A 45 22.48 24.08 43.37
N SER A 46 22.31 23.13 42.45
CA SER A 46 23.42 22.51 41.72
C SER A 46 24.26 23.55 40.95
N ILE A 47 23.63 24.53 40.29
CA ILE A 47 24.35 25.58 39.55
C ILE A 47 25.20 26.45 40.50
N LYS A 48 24.66 26.84 41.66
CA LYS A 48 25.39 27.60 42.68
C LYS A 48 26.59 26.83 43.23
N GLU A 49 26.43 25.53 43.48
CA GLU A 49 27.53 24.67 43.92
C GLU A 49 28.66 24.59 42.89
N LEU A 50 28.33 24.59 41.59
CA LEU A 50 29.31 24.42 40.51
C LEU A 50 29.99 25.73 40.09
N LEU A 51 29.27 26.86 40.10
CA LEU A 51 29.73 28.14 39.57
C LEU A 51 30.02 29.20 40.65
N GLY A 52 29.61 28.98 41.89
CA GLY A 52 29.77 29.95 42.96
C GLY A 52 29.05 31.27 42.67
N GLU A 53 29.75 32.40 42.78
CA GLU A 53 29.17 33.74 42.56
C GLU A 53 28.71 33.97 41.11
N ASP A 54 29.36 33.34 40.13
CA ASP A 54 28.96 33.48 38.73
C ASP A 54 27.58 32.86 38.44
N ALA A 55 27.06 32.01 39.33
CA ALA A 55 25.70 31.47 39.23
C ALA A 55 24.63 32.57 39.17
N ARG A 56 24.87 33.73 39.80
CA ARG A 56 23.92 34.87 39.77
C ARG A 56 23.86 35.57 38.41
N LYS A 57 24.87 35.37 37.57
CA LYS A 57 24.93 35.95 36.23
C LYS A 57 24.28 35.05 35.18
N ILE A 58 23.88 33.83 35.52
CA ILE A 58 23.27 32.92 34.55
C ILE A 58 21.78 33.24 34.40
N ASN A 59 21.33 33.53 33.18
CA ASN A 59 19.92 33.79 32.89
C ASN A 59 19.38 32.72 31.92
N ILE A 60 18.54 31.83 32.43
CA ILE A 60 18.09 30.62 31.72
C ILE A 60 16.66 30.79 31.23
N THR A 61 16.45 30.57 29.94
CA THR A 61 15.11 30.36 29.37
C THR A 61 14.99 28.93 28.86
N ILE A 62 13.85 28.30 29.13
CA ILE A 62 13.53 26.96 28.66
C ILE A 62 12.30 27.04 27.77
N LEU A 63 12.42 26.51 26.57
CA LEU A 63 11.34 26.37 25.61
C LEU A 63 10.98 24.91 25.39
N ASP A 64 9.72 24.67 25.09
CA ASP A 64 9.19 23.36 24.76
C ASP A 64 8.10 23.48 23.68
N THR A 65 7.46 22.37 23.32
CA THR A 65 6.56 22.26 22.16
C THR A 65 5.43 23.29 22.08
N ILE A 66 4.96 23.77 23.24
CA ILE A 66 3.92 24.81 23.35
C ILE A 66 4.39 26.14 22.73
N ASN A 67 5.70 26.38 22.67
CA ASN A 67 6.32 27.61 22.19
C ASN A 67 6.62 27.61 20.69
N PHE A 68 6.37 26.52 19.96
CA PHE A 68 6.79 26.35 18.56
C PHE A 68 5.66 26.57 17.54
N LYS A 69 4.62 27.34 17.89
CA LYS A 69 3.46 27.55 16.99
C LYS A 69 3.82 28.41 15.79
N THR A 70 4.55 29.49 16.03
CA THR A 70 5.08 30.44 15.04
C THR A 70 6.41 31.02 15.53
N GLU A 71 7.20 31.59 14.62
CA GLU A 71 8.43 32.32 14.94
C GLU A 71 8.20 33.42 15.98
N PHE A 72 7.10 34.15 15.85
CA PHE A 72 6.72 35.17 16.82
C PHE A 72 6.47 34.58 18.21
N THR A 73 5.74 33.47 18.33
CA THR A 73 5.51 32.83 19.62
C THR A 73 6.81 32.30 20.25
N PHE A 74 7.75 31.86 19.41
CA PHE A 74 9.07 31.42 19.85
C PHE A 74 9.88 32.59 20.42
N ALA A 75 10.02 33.68 19.65
CA ALA A 75 10.75 34.88 20.09
C ALA A 75 10.12 35.54 21.33
N GLN A 76 8.78 35.59 21.38
CA GLN A 76 8.05 36.11 22.54
C GLN A 76 8.29 35.26 23.79
N ALA A 77 8.37 33.94 23.65
CA ALA A 77 8.67 33.05 24.77
C ALA A 77 10.11 33.23 25.28
N VAL A 78 11.08 33.48 24.39
CA VAL A 78 12.46 33.85 24.76
C VAL A 78 12.48 35.13 25.59
N CYS A 79 11.84 36.20 25.09
CA CYS A 79 11.77 37.49 25.79
C CYS A 79 11.15 37.33 27.19
N LYS A 80 10.01 36.63 27.27
CA LYS A 80 9.31 36.39 28.55
C LYS A 80 10.16 35.58 29.52
N GLY A 81 10.87 34.54 29.04
CA GLY A 81 11.71 33.69 29.88
C GLY A 81 12.85 34.45 30.56
N TRP A 82 13.43 35.44 29.90
CA TRP A 82 14.46 36.32 30.47
C TRP A 82 13.90 37.58 31.15
N ASN A 83 12.60 37.63 31.42
CA ASN A 83 11.91 38.77 32.05
C ASN A 83 12.05 40.09 31.28
N ILE A 84 11.96 40.02 29.96
CA ILE A 84 11.99 41.17 29.06
C ILE A 84 10.56 41.49 28.65
N ASP A 85 10.15 42.72 28.93
CA ASP A 85 8.84 43.24 28.58
C ASP A 85 8.76 43.47 27.06
N THR A 86 7.96 42.65 26.38
CA THR A 86 7.85 42.68 24.92
C THR A 86 7.22 43.99 24.42
N GLU A 87 6.46 44.71 25.25
CA GLU A 87 5.93 46.04 24.90
C GLU A 87 7.04 47.09 24.81
N ARG A 88 8.16 46.89 25.54
CA ARG A 88 9.32 47.79 25.50
C ARG A 88 10.17 47.64 24.25
N LEU A 89 10.11 46.48 23.59
CA LEU A 89 10.90 46.19 22.40
C LEU A 89 10.39 46.95 21.16
N LYS A 90 9.15 47.44 21.17
CA LYS A 90 8.51 48.23 20.09
C LYS A 90 8.60 47.60 18.68
N THR A 91 8.86 46.30 18.60
CA THR A 91 8.93 45.54 17.35
C THR A 91 8.05 44.30 17.44
N ASN A 92 7.47 43.92 16.31
CA ASN A 92 6.74 42.67 16.14
C ASN A 92 7.52 41.68 15.25
N ASP A 93 8.74 42.03 14.84
CA ASP A 93 9.61 41.15 14.07
C ASP A 93 10.31 40.14 15.01
N PRO A 94 10.08 38.83 14.85
CA PRO A 94 10.70 37.81 15.69
C PRO A 94 12.23 37.85 15.71
N ILE A 95 12.86 38.27 14.61
CA ILE A 95 14.32 38.35 14.49
C ILE A 95 14.86 39.47 15.38
N GLU A 96 14.29 40.68 15.24
CA GLU A 96 14.65 41.84 16.05
C GLU A 96 14.38 41.59 17.54
N MET A 97 13.26 40.93 17.87
CA MET A 97 12.94 40.52 19.23
C MET A 97 14.04 39.63 19.85
N LEU A 98 14.53 38.62 19.12
CA LEU A 98 15.60 37.75 19.61
C LEU A 98 16.91 38.51 19.80
N HIS A 99 17.25 39.40 18.87
CA HIS A 99 18.45 40.23 18.96
C HIS A 99 18.43 41.13 20.19
N CYS A 100 17.38 41.94 20.35
CA CYS A 100 17.25 42.83 21.50
C CYS A 100 17.19 42.05 22.82
N ALA A 101 16.56 40.86 22.82
CA ALA A 101 16.47 40.05 24.03
C ALA A 101 17.85 39.58 24.52
N VAL A 102 18.69 39.06 23.61
CA VAL A 102 20.03 38.60 23.97
C VAL A 102 20.92 39.79 24.34
N GLU A 103 20.89 40.86 23.55
CA GLU A 103 21.67 42.08 23.82
C GLU A 103 21.38 42.62 25.22
N PHE A 104 20.10 42.74 25.59
CA PHE A 104 19.69 43.24 26.90
C PHE A 104 20.16 42.37 28.08
N VAL A 105 20.19 41.05 27.93
CA VAL A 105 20.77 40.15 28.95
C VAL A 105 22.28 40.36 29.04
N THR A 106 22.97 40.46 27.90
CA THR A 106 24.42 40.67 27.89
C THR A 106 24.84 42.04 28.44
N GLU A 107 24.07 43.11 28.17
CA GLU A 107 24.30 44.46 28.70
C GLU A 107 24.17 44.53 30.23
N ARG A 108 23.34 43.66 30.82
CA ARG A 108 23.24 43.49 32.28
C ARG A 108 24.44 42.76 32.91
N GLY A 109 25.39 42.31 32.08
CA GLY A 109 26.53 41.50 32.52
C GLY A 109 26.15 40.05 32.85
N GLU A 110 25.00 39.59 32.35
CA GLU A 110 24.51 38.22 32.51
C GLU A 110 24.85 37.36 31.29
N TYR A 111 24.85 36.04 31.48
CA TYR A 111 25.08 35.04 30.44
C TYR A 111 23.72 34.49 29.97
N PRO A 112 23.29 34.79 28.73
CA PRO A 112 22.05 34.28 28.19
C PRO A 112 22.18 32.79 27.85
N VAL A 113 21.33 31.97 28.47
CA VAL A 113 21.23 30.52 28.24
C VAL A 113 19.85 30.19 27.71
N LEU A 114 19.79 29.60 26.52
CA LEU A 114 18.58 29.13 25.87
C LEU A 114 18.57 27.61 25.79
N ILE A 115 17.61 26.99 26.47
CA ILE A 115 17.39 25.54 26.45
C ILE A 115 16.14 25.26 25.62
N ILE A 116 16.27 24.43 24.58
CA ILE A 116 15.14 24.10 23.70
C ILE A 116 14.90 22.59 23.72
N LYS A 117 13.82 22.19 24.38
CA LYS A 117 13.41 20.79 24.46
C LYS A 117 12.66 20.38 23.20
N ARG A 118 12.76 19.10 22.83
CA ARG A 118 12.09 18.53 21.65
C ARG A 118 12.21 19.40 20.39
N PHE A 119 13.41 19.90 20.11
CA PHE A 119 13.62 20.93 19.09
C PHE A 119 13.26 20.47 17.67
N HIS A 120 13.28 19.15 17.42
CA HIS A 120 12.79 18.55 16.17
C HIS A 120 11.35 18.93 15.81
N GLU A 121 10.49 19.21 16.79
CA GLU A 121 9.12 19.69 16.54
C GLU A 121 9.10 21.17 16.06
N ALA A 122 10.08 21.97 16.44
CA ALA A 122 10.21 23.37 16.04
C ALA A 122 10.75 23.54 14.63
N LEU A 123 11.59 22.61 14.15
CA LEU A 123 12.32 22.74 12.88
C LEU A 123 11.42 22.90 11.64
N SER A 124 10.18 22.42 11.70
CA SER A 124 9.17 22.59 10.62
C SER A 124 8.36 23.88 10.72
N LYS A 125 8.52 24.64 11.81
CA LYS A 125 7.72 25.83 12.15
C LYS A 125 8.54 27.12 12.18
N LEU A 126 9.86 26.99 12.18
CA LEU A 126 10.81 28.10 12.15
C LEU A 126 11.42 28.22 10.75
N GLY A 127 11.63 29.44 10.30
CA GLY A 127 12.28 29.79 9.05
C GLY A 127 13.80 29.79 9.13
N GLU A 128 14.43 29.96 7.98
CA GLU A 128 15.88 30.06 7.83
C GLU A 128 16.45 31.26 8.62
N ASP A 129 15.75 32.40 8.58
CA ASP A 129 16.21 33.64 9.21
C ASP A 129 16.34 33.52 10.73
N ILE A 130 15.46 32.77 11.38
CA ILE A 130 15.57 32.48 12.82
C ILE A 130 16.82 31.66 13.11
N GLY A 131 17.13 30.65 12.29
CA GLY A 131 18.34 29.84 12.45
C GLY A 131 19.61 30.67 12.25
N THR A 132 19.64 31.52 11.23
CA THR A 132 20.75 32.45 10.96
C THR A 132 20.94 33.42 12.12
N THR A 133 19.84 33.96 12.64
CA THR A 133 19.85 34.86 13.80
C THR A 133 20.41 34.18 15.03
N LEU A 134 19.92 32.99 15.39
CA LEU A 134 20.44 32.24 16.54
C LEU A 134 21.95 31.95 16.41
N ARG A 135 22.42 31.62 15.20
CA ARG A 135 23.85 31.37 14.93
C ARG A 135 24.68 32.63 15.16
N ASN A 136 24.20 33.78 14.68
CA ASN A 136 24.89 35.06 14.87
C ASN A 136 24.91 35.45 16.36
N LEU A 137 23.80 35.26 17.08
CA LEU A 137 23.72 35.52 18.52
C LEU A 137 24.65 34.64 19.35
N GLU A 138 24.82 33.38 18.97
CA GLU A 138 25.80 32.48 19.58
C GLU A 138 27.25 32.95 19.38
N HIS A 139 27.55 33.53 18.21
CA HIS A 139 28.90 33.98 17.87
C HIS A 139 29.24 35.36 18.45
N ASP A 140 28.34 36.32 18.26
CA ASP A 140 28.57 37.75 18.50
C ASP A 140 28.22 38.14 19.93
N PHE A 141 27.14 37.58 20.47
CA PHE A 141 26.63 37.90 21.82
C PHE A 141 26.83 36.75 22.82
N ALA A 142 27.59 35.72 22.42
CA ALA A 142 27.91 34.58 23.26
C ALA A 142 26.67 33.90 23.88
N LEU A 143 25.55 33.86 23.15
CA LEU A 143 24.37 33.08 23.50
C LEU A 143 24.75 31.61 23.70
N LYS A 144 24.32 31.01 24.82
CA LYS A 144 24.54 29.58 25.09
C LYS A 144 23.29 28.81 24.73
N THR A 145 23.43 27.77 23.91
CA THR A 145 22.30 26.95 23.50
C THR A 145 22.46 25.51 23.97
N VAL A 146 21.38 24.92 24.47
CA VAL A 146 21.30 23.49 24.76
C VAL A 146 20.01 22.97 24.16
N VAL A 147 20.10 22.17 23.10
CA VAL A 147 18.91 21.67 22.39
C VAL A 147 18.78 20.17 22.48
N GLU A 148 17.54 19.69 22.57
CA GLU A 148 17.22 18.28 22.58
C GLU A 148 16.73 17.82 21.21
N LEU A 149 17.37 16.79 20.65
CA LEU A 149 16.96 16.14 19.42
C LEU A 149 16.98 14.61 19.57
N PRO A 150 16.08 13.85 18.93
CA PRO A 150 16.07 12.39 19.01
C PRO A 150 17.28 11.75 18.34
N VAL A 151 17.75 12.36 17.26
CA VAL A 151 18.95 12.02 16.48
C VAL A 151 19.72 13.30 16.17
N SER A 152 20.94 13.23 15.65
CA SER A 152 21.71 14.42 15.32
C SER A 152 21.04 15.25 14.22
N ILE A 153 21.40 16.54 14.15
CA ILE A 153 20.85 17.45 13.15
C ILE A 153 21.15 17.00 11.71
N ASN A 154 22.30 16.36 11.49
CA ASN A 154 22.68 15.81 10.19
C ASN A 154 21.78 14.62 9.81
N THR A 155 21.51 13.72 10.76
CA THR A 155 20.56 12.61 10.55
C THR A 155 19.14 13.12 10.30
N LEU A 156 18.71 14.17 10.99
CA LEU A 156 17.41 14.81 10.74
C LEU A 156 17.32 15.40 9.33
N ARG A 157 18.37 16.09 8.87
CA ARG A 157 18.45 16.62 7.49
C ARG A 157 18.22 15.50 6.47
N VAL A 158 18.96 14.39 6.58
CA VAL A 158 18.81 13.25 5.67
C VAL A 158 17.40 12.65 5.73
N LYS A 159 16.86 12.47 6.95
CA LYS A 159 15.51 11.91 7.14
C LYS A 159 14.43 12.78 6.51
N TRP A 160 14.50 14.10 6.66
CA TRP A 160 13.50 15.01 6.10
C TRP A 160 13.70 15.37 4.63
N GLU A 161 14.94 15.41 4.13
CA GLU A 161 15.20 15.53 2.68
C GLU A 161 14.55 14.38 1.90
N GLN A 162 14.48 13.19 2.50
CA GLN A 162 13.80 12.02 1.92
C GLN A 162 12.27 12.07 2.04
N GLU A 163 11.73 12.82 3.00
CA GLU A 163 10.28 12.92 3.23
C GLU A 163 9.66 14.09 2.42
N ASN A 164 10.22 15.31 2.51
CA ASN A 164 9.95 16.44 1.62
C ASN A 164 10.88 17.63 1.98
N ARG A 165 11.72 18.05 1.04
CA ARG A 165 12.72 19.13 1.23
C ARG A 165 12.10 20.52 1.52
N GLU A 166 10.85 20.75 1.09
CA GLU A 166 10.17 22.05 1.27
C GLU A 166 9.61 22.26 2.69
N LEU A 167 9.62 21.25 3.55
CA LEU A 167 8.94 21.30 4.86
C LEU A 167 9.76 21.90 6.02
N THR A 168 11.07 22.14 5.88
CA THR A 168 11.94 22.54 7.02
C THR A 168 12.98 23.62 6.67
N PRO A 169 12.56 24.87 6.38
CA PRO A 169 13.46 25.95 5.98
C PRO A 169 14.55 26.29 7.02
N PHE A 170 14.29 26.09 8.32
CA PHE A 170 15.29 26.30 9.38
C PHE A 170 16.62 25.59 9.13
N LEU A 171 16.59 24.37 8.58
CA LEU A 171 17.78 23.54 8.41
C LEU A 171 18.75 24.07 7.36
N VAL A 172 18.32 24.97 6.48
CA VAL A 172 19.17 25.62 5.46
C VAL A 172 20.14 26.63 6.10
N SER A 173 19.80 27.18 7.27
CA SER A 173 20.56 28.23 7.97
C SER A 173 21.96 27.82 8.47
N ASP A 174 22.32 26.54 8.37
CA ASP A 174 23.53 25.98 8.96
C ASP A 174 23.68 26.20 10.48
N TRP A 175 22.59 26.53 11.16
CA TRP A 175 22.52 26.48 12.60
C TRP A 175 22.78 25.05 13.10
N GLY A 176 23.60 24.90 14.14
CA GLY A 176 24.07 23.61 14.64
C GLY A 176 25.46 23.21 14.17
N GLN A 177 26.03 23.88 13.15
CA GLN A 177 27.42 23.64 12.74
C GLN A 177 28.40 24.09 13.83
N GLY A 178 29.21 23.16 14.32
CA GLY A 178 30.18 23.41 15.39
C GLY A 178 29.65 23.23 16.81
N HIS A 179 28.36 22.87 16.98
CA HIS A 179 27.79 22.51 18.27
C HIS A 179 28.38 21.19 18.78
N ILE A 180 28.49 21.05 20.10
CA ILE A 180 29.00 19.83 20.71
C ILE A 180 27.84 18.83 20.83
N HIS A 181 27.93 17.73 20.10
CA HIS A 181 26.94 16.65 20.17
C HIS A 181 27.25 15.71 21.34
N LYS A 182 26.23 15.43 22.17
CA LYS A 182 26.32 14.47 23.28
C LYS A 182 25.10 13.57 23.30
N LEU A 183 25.33 12.26 23.20
CA LEU A 183 24.29 11.25 23.39
C LEU A 183 23.94 11.16 24.87
N LEU A 184 22.64 11.18 25.18
CA LEU A 184 22.09 11.04 26.51
C LEU A 184 21.98 9.55 26.87
N LYS A 185 23.02 9.02 27.52
CA LYS A 185 23.11 7.60 27.91
C LYS A 185 22.31 7.32 29.19
N GLY A 186 21.70 6.15 29.25
CA GLY A 186 20.92 5.71 30.40
C GLY A 186 21.77 5.24 31.59
N TYR A 187 21.17 4.39 32.42
CA TYR A 187 21.82 3.76 33.57
C TYR A 187 23.00 2.89 33.13
N ASP A 188 24.10 2.91 33.88
CA ASP A 188 25.15 1.90 33.73
C ASP A 188 24.81 0.61 34.49
N ILE A 189 25.61 -0.44 34.29
CA ILE A 189 25.35 -1.75 34.90
C ILE A 189 25.39 -1.73 36.44
N ASN A 190 26.20 -0.86 37.05
CA ASN A 190 26.27 -0.74 38.51
C ASN A 190 25.02 -0.04 39.05
N GLU A 191 24.49 0.91 38.29
CA GLU A 191 23.22 1.57 38.59
C GLU A 191 22.04 0.61 38.49
N ILE A 192 22.03 -0.27 37.47
CA ILE A 192 21.05 -1.36 37.38
C ILE A 192 21.19 -2.31 38.58
N ASP A 193 22.40 -2.72 38.97
CA ASP A 193 22.60 -3.58 40.15
C ASP A 193 22.05 -2.92 41.43
N ASN A 194 22.25 -1.61 41.60
CA ASN A 194 21.68 -0.87 42.73
C ASN A 194 20.15 -0.83 42.70
N LEU A 195 19.54 -0.60 41.53
CA LEU A 195 18.08 -0.66 41.35
C LEU A 195 17.55 -2.06 41.70
N PHE A 196 18.24 -3.12 41.28
CA PHE A 196 17.87 -4.49 41.61
C PHE A 196 17.96 -4.77 43.12
N LYS A 197 19.01 -4.30 43.79
CA LYS A 197 19.15 -4.40 45.26
C LYS A 197 18.02 -3.68 45.99
N SER A 198 17.69 -2.45 45.58
CA SER A 198 16.63 -1.66 46.20
C SER A 198 15.25 -2.30 46.06
N ASN A 199 15.00 -2.99 44.93
CA ASN A 199 13.72 -3.68 44.66
C ASN A 199 13.75 -5.17 45.02
N LYS A 200 14.81 -5.67 45.67
CA LYS A 200 14.97 -7.10 46.07
C LYS A 200 14.79 -8.10 44.90
N LEU A 201 15.22 -7.72 43.69
CA LEU A 201 15.08 -8.53 42.49
C LEU A 201 16.21 -9.58 42.33
N ASN A 202 15.98 -10.57 41.47
CA ASN A 202 16.97 -11.62 41.18
C ASN A 202 18.23 -11.04 40.50
N LYS A 203 19.40 -11.26 41.09
CA LYS A 203 20.69 -10.77 40.57
C LYS A 203 21.16 -11.49 39.31
N GLU A 204 20.72 -12.73 39.08
CA GLU A 204 21.15 -13.53 37.93
C GLU A 204 20.77 -12.90 36.57
N ILE A 205 19.72 -12.08 36.55
CA ILE A 205 19.23 -11.45 35.32
C ILE A 205 19.76 -10.04 35.09
N ILE A 206 20.62 -9.48 35.96
CA ILE A 206 21.13 -8.09 35.82
C ILE A 206 21.83 -7.86 34.47
N ILE A 207 22.78 -8.74 34.11
CA ILE A 207 23.52 -8.64 32.84
C ILE A 207 22.59 -8.82 31.64
N PRO A 208 21.75 -9.89 31.57
CA PRO A 208 20.74 -10.02 30.53
C PRO A 208 19.80 -8.81 30.45
N PHE A 209 19.40 -8.25 31.58
CA PHE A 209 18.51 -7.10 31.65
C PHE A 209 19.15 -5.83 31.08
N PHE A 210 20.40 -5.57 31.43
CA PHE A 210 21.14 -4.47 30.83
C PHE A 210 21.30 -4.66 29.31
N LYS A 211 21.69 -5.85 28.84
CA LYS A 211 21.83 -6.18 27.41
C LYS A 211 20.49 -6.11 26.64
N MET A 212 19.36 -6.33 27.32
CA MET A 212 18.04 -6.19 26.71
C MET A 212 17.60 -4.74 26.60
N THR A 213 17.95 -3.88 27.56
CA THR A 213 17.38 -2.53 27.68
C THR A 213 18.32 -1.41 27.22
N GLY A 214 19.62 -1.67 27.07
CA GLY A 214 20.64 -0.65 26.86
C GLY A 214 20.76 0.35 28.02
N GLY A 215 20.14 0.06 29.17
CA GLY A 215 20.06 0.96 30.32
C GLY A 215 19.10 2.14 30.16
N LEU A 216 18.27 2.19 29.11
CA LEU A 216 17.35 3.33 28.88
C LEU A 216 16.34 3.49 30.02
N PRO A 217 16.30 4.64 30.72
CA PRO A 217 15.56 4.76 31.98
C PRO A 217 14.08 4.39 31.92
N THR A 218 13.34 4.86 30.91
CA THR A 218 11.90 4.58 30.83
C THR A 218 11.62 3.09 30.59
N ILE A 219 12.47 2.40 29.81
CA ILE A 219 12.35 0.95 29.58
C ILE A 219 12.72 0.20 30.86
N VAL A 220 13.83 0.58 31.49
CA VAL A 220 14.31 -0.03 32.74
C VAL A 220 13.24 0.06 33.83
N GLU A 221 12.71 1.25 34.06
CA GLU A 221 11.70 1.48 35.10
C GLU A 221 10.38 0.78 34.80
N SER A 222 9.95 0.75 33.53
CA SER A 222 8.75 0.03 33.13
C SER A 222 8.88 -1.48 33.33
N LEU A 223 10.04 -2.07 33.02
CA LEU A 223 10.23 -3.51 33.16
C LEU A 223 10.43 -3.91 34.63
N ILE A 224 11.16 -3.12 35.43
CA ILE A 224 11.42 -3.43 36.85
C ILE A 224 10.14 -3.68 37.64
N GLN A 225 9.06 -2.96 37.35
CA GLN A 225 7.76 -3.13 38.01
C GLN A 225 7.15 -4.52 37.81
N ASP A 226 7.48 -5.19 36.71
CA ASP A 226 6.93 -6.48 36.32
C ASP A 226 7.89 -7.66 36.64
N LEU A 227 9.08 -7.41 37.19
CA LEU A 227 10.13 -8.42 37.34
C LEU A 227 10.03 -9.31 38.59
N GLU A 228 9.20 -8.97 39.59
CA GLU A 228 9.16 -9.68 40.88
C GLU A 228 8.83 -11.17 40.74
N THR A 229 8.08 -11.54 39.71
CA THR A 229 7.59 -12.92 39.48
C THR A 229 8.35 -13.67 38.39
N ILE A 230 9.35 -13.04 37.76
CA ILE A 230 10.00 -13.56 36.57
C ILE A 230 11.32 -14.25 36.92
N ASN A 231 11.44 -15.52 36.54
CA ASN A 231 12.69 -16.26 36.66
C ASN A 231 13.64 -16.01 35.46
N SER A 232 14.89 -16.44 35.58
CA SER A 232 15.93 -16.21 34.57
C SER A 232 15.63 -16.84 33.20
N ARG A 233 14.91 -17.98 33.16
CA ARG A 233 14.54 -18.66 31.91
C ARG A 233 13.39 -17.96 31.16
N SER A 234 12.48 -17.33 31.88
CA SER A 234 11.32 -16.65 31.32
C SER A 234 11.58 -15.18 30.99
N PHE A 235 12.76 -14.65 31.33
CA PHE A 235 13.09 -13.23 31.17
C PHE A 235 13.10 -12.76 29.71
N GLU A 236 13.80 -13.47 28.82
CA GLU A 236 13.87 -13.08 27.41
C GLU A 236 12.51 -13.16 26.70
N PRO A 237 11.71 -14.25 26.83
CA PRO A 237 10.34 -14.29 26.32
C PRO A 237 9.47 -13.12 26.80
N PHE A 238 9.59 -12.75 28.08
CA PHE A 238 8.90 -11.60 28.65
C PHE A 238 9.31 -10.30 27.97
N CYS A 239 10.61 -10.02 27.84
CA CYS A 239 11.10 -8.83 27.14
C CYS A 239 10.60 -8.79 25.68
N ILE A 240 10.60 -9.93 24.97
CA ILE A 240 10.09 -10.01 23.59
C ILE A 240 8.61 -9.58 23.53
N SER A 241 7.78 -10.09 24.45
CA SER A 241 6.35 -9.76 24.49
C SER A 241 6.06 -8.27 24.70
N LYS A 242 6.94 -7.55 25.39
CA LYS A 242 6.82 -6.11 25.68
C LYS A 242 7.54 -5.23 24.66
N ALA A 243 8.39 -5.81 23.80
CA ALA A 243 9.29 -5.08 22.93
C ALA A 243 8.58 -4.17 21.94
N ASN A 244 7.50 -4.66 21.32
CA ASN A 244 6.76 -3.86 20.34
C ASN A 244 6.18 -2.58 20.96
N ASP A 245 5.66 -2.66 22.18
CA ASP A 245 5.03 -1.50 22.84
C ASP A 245 6.07 -0.51 23.36
N LEU A 246 7.08 -1.00 24.09
CA LEU A 246 8.08 -0.14 24.74
C LEU A 246 9.07 0.47 23.75
N CYS A 247 9.42 -0.24 22.68
CA CYS A 247 10.39 0.23 21.69
C CYS A 247 9.74 0.84 20.44
N ARG A 248 8.41 1.01 20.38
CA ARG A 248 7.72 1.57 19.20
C ARG A 248 8.27 2.92 18.75
N LYS A 249 8.35 3.88 19.69
CA LYS A 249 8.87 5.23 19.38
C LYS A 249 10.36 5.23 19.05
N LEU A 250 11.13 4.31 19.62
CA LEU A 250 12.53 4.13 19.26
C LEU A 250 12.65 3.67 17.81
N HIS A 251 11.85 2.68 17.40
CA HIS A 251 11.82 2.20 16.03
C HIS A 251 11.47 3.32 15.03
N GLU A 252 10.48 4.16 15.33
CA GLU A 252 10.10 5.33 14.50
C GLU A 252 11.28 6.30 14.25
N TRP A 253 12.25 6.37 15.16
CA TRP A 253 13.40 7.27 15.09
C TRP A 253 14.72 6.58 14.71
N PHE A 254 14.76 5.25 14.67
CA PHE A 254 15.96 4.46 14.40
C PHE A 254 16.46 4.60 12.96
N GLU A 255 15.55 4.72 12.00
CA GLU A 255 15.90 5.00 10.60
C GLU A 255 14.77 5.82 9.95
N SER A 256 15.01 6.41 8.78
CA SER A 256 13.92 6.95 7.96
C SER A 256 13.08 5.80 7.40
N ASN A 257 11.77 6.02 7.20
CA ASN A 257 10.88 4.97 6.70
C ASN A 257 11.29 4.44 5.32
N ASN A 258 12.02 5.24 4.53
CA ASN A 258 12.48 4.92 3.18
C ASN A 258 13.91 4.36 3.10
N SER A 259 14.61 4.22 4.23
CA SER A 259 15.96 3.63 4.30
C SER A 259 15.92 2.30 5.07
N TYR A 260 16.74 1.32 4.67
CA TYR A 260 16.76 -0.02 5.27
C TYR A 260 18.15 -0.44 5.77
N TYR A 261 19.15 0.43 5.69
CA TYR A 261 20.55 0.08 5.94
C TYR A 261 20.82 -0.17 7.42
N TYR A 262 20.40 0.74 8.30
CA TYR A 262 20.58 0.58 9.74
C TYR A 262 19.69 -0.54 10.28
N ARG A 263 18.42 -0.59 9.85
CA ARG A 263 17.44 -1.59 10.26
C ARG A 263 17.91 -3.00 9.89
N LYS A 264 18.41 -3.22 8.66
CA LYS A 264 18.95 -4.52 8.27
C LYS A 264 20.22 -4.86 9.04
N ALA A 265 21.19 -3.94 9.10
CA ALA A 265 22.46 -4.19 9.76
C ALA A 265 22.31 -4.59 11.23
N ILE A 266 21.38 -3.97 11.97
CA ILE A 266 21.17 -4.33 13.39
C ILE A 266 20.47 -5.69 13.58
N ILE A 267 19.63 -6.11 12.62
CA ILE A 267 19.05 -7.46 12.64
C ILE A 267 20.10 -8.50 12.33
N ASP A 268 20.92 -8.28 11.30
CA ASP A 268 22.02 -9.19 10.94
C ASP A 268 22.97 -9.37 12.14
N PHE A 269 23.31 -8.28 12.83
CA PHE A 269 24.08 -8.31 14.08
C PHE A 269 23.40 -9.12 15.19
N ALA A 270 22.09 -8.94 15.38
CA ALA A 270 21.33 -9.68 16.40
C ALA A 270 21.23 -11.19 16.11
N ASP A 271 21.33 -11.57 14.84
CA ASP A 271 21.31 -12.95 14.36
C ASP A 271 22.70 -13.59 14.25
N GLY A 272 23.75 -12.89 14.70
CA GLY A 272 25.13 -13.38 14.72
C GLY A 272 25.86 -13.26 13.38
N GLN A 273 25.31 -12.51 12.42
CA GLN A 273 25.95 -12.19 11.14
C GLN A 273 26.76 -10.89 11.27
N GLU A 274 27.84 -10.98 12.05
CA GLU A 274 28.70 -9.85 12.42
C GLU A 274 29.68 -9.45 11.30
N GLU A 275 29.14 -8.95 10.18
CA GLU A 275 29.96 -8.43 9.09
C GLU A 275 30.57 -7.05 9.41
N GLU A 276 31.84 -6.84 9.06
CA GLU A 276 32.54 -5.56 9.27
C GLU A 276 31.82 -4.38 8.58
N LYS A 277 31.22 -4.63 7.42
CA LYS A 277 30.41 -3.65 6.70
C LYS A 277 29.21 -3.18 7.52
N ASN A 278 28.47 -4.11 8.11
CA ASN A 278 27.31 -3.82 8.95
C ASN A 278 27.73 -3.05 10.21
N LEU A 279 28.88 -3.40 10.79
CA LEU A 279 29.42 -2.69 11.95
C LEU A 279 29.78 -1.24 11.61
N ASN A 280 30.42 -1.04 10.46
CA ASN A 280 30.82 0.30 10.01
C ASN A 280 29.61 1.19 9.73
N ILE A 281 28.53 0.63 9.18
CA ILE A 281 27.24 1.33 9.08
C ILE A 281 26.74 1.68 10.48
N LEU A 282 26.62 0.73 11.39
CA LEU A 282 26.05 1.00 12.73
C LEU A 282 26.89 1.97 13.57
N LYS A 283 28.21 2.01 13.38
CA LYS A 283 29.11 2.99 14.01
C LYS A 283 28.80 4.43 13.65
N SER A 284 28.23 4.69 12.47
CA SER A 284 27.80 6.05 12.09
C SER A 284 26.44 6.43 12.66
N HIS A 285 25.72 5.49 13.30
CA HIS A 285 24.42 5.78 13.90
C HIS A 285 24.57 6.59 15.19
N ASP A 286 23.73 7.60 15.40
CA ASP A 286 23.82 8.52 16.55
C ASP A 286 23.67 7.81 17.90
N TRP A 287 23.00 6.67 17.92
CA TRP A 287 22.75 5.87 19.13
C TRP A 287 23.76 4.74 19.33
N TYR A 288 24.82 4.65 18.53
CA TYR A 288 25.79 3.55 18.57
C TYR A 288 26.25 3.19 19.98
N ASP A 289 26.60 4.19 20.78
CA ASP A 289 27.10 4.06 22.16
C ASP A 289 26.08 3.50 23.18
N ILE A 290 24.79 3.42 22.82
CA ILE A 290 23.74 2.76 23.61
C ILE A 290 23.46 1.36 23.02
N LEU A 291 23.48 1.25 21.69
CA LEU A 291 23.23 0.01 20.98
C LEU A 291 24.34 -1.03 21.21
N PHE A 292 25.60 -0.59 21.32
CA PHE A 292 26.78 -1.45 21.39
C PHE A 292 27.66 -1.12 22.59
N ASN A 293 28.32 -2.14 23.15
CA ASN A 293 29.36 -1.95 24.16
C ASN A 293 30.72 -1.62 23.52
N LYS A 294 31.76 -1.42 24.35
CA LYS A 294 33.12 -1.09 23.88
C LYS A 294 33.78 -2.21 23.07
N GLN A 295 33.28 -3.44 23.20
CA GLN A 295 33.71 -4.62 22.45
C GLN A 295 32.91 -4.81 21.15
N ASN A 296 32.02 -3.86 20.81
CA ASN A 296 31.10 -3.92 19.68
C ASN A 296 30.07 -5.07 19.76
N GLU A 297 29.77 -5.56 20.96
CA GLU A 297 28.65 -6.49 21.17
C GLU A 297 27.35 -5.71 21.35
N LEU A 298 26.26 -6.25 20.82
CA LEU A 298 24.92 -5.68 20.96
C LEU A 298 24.51 -5.61 22.45
N ASN A 299 24.24 -4.40 22.92
CA ASN A 299 23.91 -4.06 24.30
C ASN A 299 22.47 -3.57 24.47
N PHE A 300 21.73 -3.37 23.37
CA PHE A 300 20.30 -3.06 23.39
C PHE A 300 19.53 -3.99 22.45
N LYS A 301 19.36 -5.26 22.86
CA LYS A 301 18.73 -6.29 22.00
C LYS A 301 17.25 -6.07 21.76
N MET A 302 16.51 -5.47 22.70
CA MET A 302 15.05 -5.35 22.59
C MET A 302 14.56 -4.47 21.42
N ILE A 303 15.38 -3.54 20.94
CA ILE A 303 15.06 -2.70 19.78
C ILE A 303 14.94 -3.50 18.47
N THR A 304 15.57 -4.68 18.39
CA THR A 304 15.60 -5.50 17.17
C THR A 304 14.24 -6.13 16.89
N TYR A 305 13.44 -6.42 17.91
CA TYR A 305 12.14 -7.11 17.75
C TYR A 305 11.10 -6.28 16.98
N PRO A 306 10.81 -5.00 17.31
CA PRO A 306 9.91 -4.19 16.50
C PRO A 306 10.46 -3.92 15.09
N ILE A 307 11.78 -3.72 14.94
CA ILE A 307 12.43 -3.55 13.63
C ILE A 307 12.20 -4.79 12.75
N ARG A 308 12.45 -5.99 13.30
CA ARG A 308 12.24 -7.26 12.61
C ARG A 308 10.77 -7.44 12.21
N SER A 309 9.84 -7.13 13.11
CA SER A 309 8.40 -7.18 12.83
C SER A 309 8.00 -6.26 11.66
N SER A 310 8.59 -5.05 11.58
CA SER A 310 8.35 -4.11 10.47
C SER A 310 8.96 -4.59 9.16
N LEU A 311 10.24 -4.98 9.16
CA LEU A 311 10.94 -5.46 7.96
C LEU A 311 10.28 -6.71 7.37
N LEU A 312 9.82 -7.64 8.22
CA LEU A 312 9.07 -8.82 7.78
C LEU A 312 7.73 -8.47 7.12
N ARG A 313 7.13 -7.31 7.43
CA ARG A 313 5.95 -6.80 6.72
C ARG A 313 6.37 -6.14 5.40
N GLU A 314 7.37 -5.26 5.42
CA GLU A 314 7.82 -4.47 4.26
C GLU A 314 8.44 -5.30 3.12
N ILE A 315 9.36 -6.23 3.44
CA ILE A 315 10.06 -7.08 2.45
C ILE A 315 9.08 -8.04 1.77
N ASN A 316 8.17 -8.61 2.55
CA ASN A 316 7.17 -9.56 2.06
C ASN A 316 6.04 -8.91 1.27
N ILE A 317 5.82 -7.60 1.41
CA ILE A 317 4.82 -6.88 0.63
C ILE A 317 5.45 -6.38 -0.66
N SER A 318 6.65 -5.80 -0.65
CA SER A 318 7.24 -5.20 -1.87
C SER A 318 7.65 -6.22 -2.95
N GLU A 319 8.34 -7.31 -2.59
CA GLU A 319 8.81 -8.31 -3.58
C GLU A 319 7.65 -9.16 -4.12
N ASP A 320 6.76 -9.63 -3.26
CA ASP A 320 5.58 -10.40 -3.69
C ASP A 320 4.58 -9.51 -4.44
N THR A 321 4.49 -8.21 -4.11
CA THR A 321 3.65 -7.30 -4.89
C THR A 321 4.14 -7.20 -6.32
N GLN A 322 5.44 -7.07 -6.52
CA GLN A 322 6.01 -7.02 -7.86
C GLN A 322 5.81 -8.35 -8.60
N LYS A 323 6.07 -9.48 -7.94
CA LYS A 323 5.82 -10.82 -8.54
C LYS A 323 4.35 -11.03 -8.90
N ILE A 324 3.42 -10.62 -8.03
CA ILE A 324 1.98 -10.72 -8.31
C ILE A 324 1.62 -9.85 -9.51
N ARG A 325 2.13 -8.62 -9.63
CA ARG A 325 1.92 -7.78 -10.83
C ARG A 325 2.49 -8.45 -12.09
N ASP A 326 3.73 -8.93 -12.04
CA ASP A 326 4.38 -9.59 -13.17
C ASP A 326 3.65 -10.85 -13.63
N TYR A 327 3.08 -11.62 -12.69
CA TYR A 327 2.26 -12.80 -13.01
C TYR A 327 0.86 -12.43 -13.48
N LEU A 328 0.29 -11.34 -12.97
CA LEU A 328 -1.03 -10.84 -13.36
C LEU A 328 -1.01 -10.33 -14.80
N ASP A 329 0.05 -9.62 -15.20
CA ASP A 329 0.28 -9.18 -16.58
C ASP A 329 0.42 -10.37 -17.56
N LYS A 330 0.82 -11.53 -17.05
CA LYS A 330 0.96 -12.78 -17.81
C LYS A 330 -0.23 -13.73 -17.66
N ASN A 331 -1.31 -13.30 -16.99
CA ASN A 331 -2.46 -14.13 -16.63
C ASN A 331 -2.08 -15.46 -15.92
N ASN A 332 -0.95 -15.48 -15.18
CA ASN A 332 -0.45 -16.67 -14.50
C ASN A 332 -1.00 -16.78 -13.07
N PHE A 333 -2.28 -17.07 -12.98
CA PHE A 333 -3.00 -17.13 -11.70
C PHE A 333 -2.55 -18.27 -10.78
N LEU A 334 -1.98 -19.36 -11.32
CA LEU A 334 -1.41 -20.44 -10.51
C LEU A 334 -0.22 -19.96 -9.67
N LYS A 335 0.72 -19.22 -10.28
CA LYS A 335 1.85 -18.65 -9.55
C LYS A 335 1.43 -17.61 -8.52
N ILE A 336 0.37 -16.86 -8.81
CA ILE A 336 -0.24 -15.95 -7.85
C ILE A 336 -0.82 -16.76 -6.67
N ALA A 337 -1.57 -17.84 -6.93
CA ALA A 337 -2.12 -18.69 -5.89
C ALA A 337 -1.02 -19.31 -5.00
N ASP A 338 0.11 -19.73 -5.57
CA ASP A 338 1.28 -20.24 -4.83
C ASP A 338 1.84 -19.19 -3.86
N ILE A 339 1.99 -17.93 -4.30
CA ILE A 339 2.45 -16.83 -3.45
C ILE A 339 1.49 -16.64 -2.27
N PHE A 340 0.19 -16.59 -2.54
CA PHE A 340 -0.83 -16.46 -1.50
C PHE A 340 -0.89 -17.66 -0.55
N GLN A 341 -0.68 -18.88 -1.05
CA GLN A 341 -0.63 -20.11 -0.25
C GLN A 341 0.53 -20.08 0.75
N ASN A 342 1.71 -19.60 0.34
CA ASN A 342 2.86 -19.43 1.23
C ASN A 342 2.63 -18.39 2.34
N LYS A 343 1.67 -17.46 2.16
CA LYS A 343 1.27 -16.48 3.18
C LYS A 343 0.19 -16.99 4.13
N CYS A 344 -0.51 -18.07 3.77
CA CYS A 344 -1.56 -18.67 4.61
C CYS A 344 -1.01 -19.48 5.80
N THR A 345 0.31 -19.58 5.97
CA THR A 345 0.97 -20.38 7.02
C THR A 345 1.39 -19.55 8.24
N THR A 346 1.08 -18.25 8.29
CA THR A 346 1.50 -17.33 9.37
C THR A 346 0.31 -16.59 10.00
N GLY A 347 -0.16 -17.05 11.18
CA GLY A 347 -1.09 -16.34 12.08
C GLY A 347 -2.58 -16.27 11.70
N ALA A 348 -3.49 -16.38 12.67
CA ALA A 348 -4.93 -16.60 12.46
C ALA A 348 -5.70 -15.45 11.74
N ASP A 349 -5.44 -14.18 12.05
CA ASP A 349 -6.12 -13.04 11.40
C ASP A 349 -5.49 -12.65 10.05
N TYR A 350 -4.19 -12.88 9.88
CA TYR A 350 -3.49 -12.73 8.60
C TYR A 350 -3.97 -13.78 7.58
N ASN A 351 -4.41 -14.95 8.03
CA ASN A 351 -4.84 -16.04 7.17
C ASN A 351 -6.11 -15.76 6.34
N SER A 352 -7.05 -14.94 6.82
CA SER A 352 -8.35 -14.76 6.14
C SER A 352 -8.20 -14.06 4.77
N LYS A 353 -7.42 -12.97 4.72
CA LYS A 353 -7.16 -12.22 3.48
C LYS A 353 -6.35 -13.04 2.49
N TYR A 354 -5.21 -13.60 2.89
CA TYR A 354 -4.39 -14.36 1.96
C TYR A 354 -5.06 -15.65 1.50
N SER A 355 -5.86 -16.30 2.35
CA SER A 355 -6.67 -17.46 1.96
C SER A 355 -7.76 -17.07 0.96
N TYR A 356 -8.38 -15.90 1.09
CA TYR A 356 -9.30 -15.38 0.07
C TYR A 356 -8.56 -15.13 -1.25
N GLY A 357 -7.40 -14.47 -1.21
CA GLY A 357 -6.58 -14.20 -2.40
C GLY A 357 -6.14 -15.48 -3.12
N ARG A 358 -5.73 -16.52 -2.38
CA ARG A 358 -5.43 -17.85 -2.93
C ARG A 358 -6.64 -18.47 -3.63
N ASP A 359 -7.77 -18.56 -2.91
CA ASP A 359 -9.00 -19.19 -3.43
C ASP A 359 -9.51 -18.42 -4.66
N LEU A 360 -9.39 -17.09 -4.66
CA LEU A 360 -9.76 -16.24 -5.80
C LEU A 360 -8.80 -16.41 -6.98
N ALA A 361 -7.48 -16.50 -6.75
CA ALA A 361 -6.51 -16.76 -7.80
C ALA A 361 -6.75 -18.13 -8.44
N SER A 362 -7.03 -19.16 -7.64
CA SER A 362 -7.41 -20.48 -8.16
C SER A 362 -8.68 -20.42 -9.00
N LEU A 363 -9.71 -19.69 -8.58
CA LEU A 363 -10.90 -19.51 -9.40
C LEU A 363 -10.58 -18.77 -10.71
N CYS A 364 -9.78 -17.70 -10.66
CA CYS A 364 -9.43 -16.94 -11.86
C CYS A 364 -8.61 -17.77 -12.86
N HIS A 365 -7.78 -18.70 -12.36
CA HIS A 365 -7.13 -19.70 -13.20
C HIS A 365 -8.14 -20.55 -13.94
N ASP A 366 -9.07 -21.20 -13.22
CA ASP A 366 -10.05 -22.09 -13.84
C ASP A 366 -10.95 -21.35 -14.85
N LEU A 367 -11.30 -20.10 -14.56
CA LEU A 367 -12.12 -19.26 -15.44
C LEU A 367 -11.38 -18.80 -16.72
N SER A 368 -10.05 -18.87 -16.73
CA SER A 368 -9.24 -18.51 -17.91
C SER A 368 -9.12 -19.66 -18.92
N ASP A 369 -9.52 -20.88 -18.55
CA ASP A 369 -9.42 -22.07 -19.40
C ASP A 369 -10.77 -22.47 -20.03
N ILE A 370 -10.69 -23.23 -21.14
CA ILE A 370 -11.88 -23.77 -21.84
C ILE A 370 -12.11 -25.22 -21.41
N HIS A 371 -13.12 -25.43 -20.58
CA HIS A 371 -13.51 -26.75 -20.09
C HIS A 371 -14.57 -27.41 -20.97
N ASN A 372 -14.37 -28.69 -21.29
CA ASN A 372 -15.23 -29.47 -22.19
C ASN A 372 -16.09 -30.53 -21.48
N ASN A 373 -16.09 -30.56 -20.15
CA ASN A 373 -16.88 -31.50 -19.35
C ASN A 373 -17.71 -30.73 -18.31
N SER A 374 -18.78 -31.36 -17.81
CA SER A 374 -19.66 -30.71 -16.81
C SER A 374 -19.05 -30.63 -15.42
N SER A 375 -18.17 -31.58 -15.05
CA SER A 375 -17.56 -31.64 -13.72
C SER A 375 -16.67 -30.43 -13.41
N ASP A 376 -15.92 -29.94 -14.39
CA ASP A 376 -15.05 -28.77 -14.22
C ASP A 376 -15.90 -27.51 -13.96
N TRP A 377 -17.01 -27.34 -14.70
CA TRP A 377 -17.95 -26.23 -14.49
C TRP A 377 -18.69 -26.33 -13.15
N ASP A 378 -18.98 -27.54 -12.67
CA ASP A 378 -19.53 -27.76 -11.32
C ASP A 378 -18.51 -27.42 -10.22
N GLU A 379 -17.22 -27.71 -10.43
CA GLU A 379 -16.15 -27.32 -9.51
C GLU A 379 -16.00 -25.79 -9.44
N ILE A 380 -15.97 -25.11 -10.59
CA ILE A 380 -15.94 -23.65 -10.69
C ILE A 380 -17.14 -23.04 -9.95
N LYS A 381 -18.34 -23.57 -10.18
CA LYS A 381 -19.55 -23.17 -9.46
C LYS A 381 -19.38 -23.28 -7.94
N ASN A 382 -18.86 -24.41 -7.45
CA ASN A 382 -18.64 -24.62 -6.02
C ASN A 382 -17.61 -23.63 -5.44
N LYS A 383 -16.54 -23.33 -6.18
CA LYS A 383 -15.54 -22.31 -5.81
C LYS A 383 -16.17 -20.91 -5.70
N ILE A 384 -17.02 -20.52 -6.64
CA ILE A 384 -17.76 -19.25 -6.63
C ILE A 384 -18.68 -19.15 -5.41
N VAL A 385 -19.46 -20.20 -5.12
CA VAL A 385 -20.37 -20.22 -3.95
C VAL A 385 -19.58 -20.08 -2.66
N LYS A 386 -18.47 -20.81 -2.52
CA LYS A 386 -17.59 -20.74 -1.35
C LYS A 386 -17.02 -19.32 -1.15
N LEU A 387 -16.52 -18.68 -2.20
CA LEU A 387 -15.99 -17.31 -2.15
C LEU A 387 -17.07 -16.26 -1.85
N SER A 388 -18.32 -16.51 -2.26
CA SER A 388 -19.45 -15.61 -2.03
C SER A 388 -19.89 -15.59 -0.56
N ILE A 389 -19.78 -16.72 0.14
CA ILE A 389 -20.15 -16.86 1.56
C ILE A 389 -19.01 -16.42 2.49
N LYS A 390 -17.75 -16.57 2.06
CA LYS A 390 -16.57 -16.17 2.84
C LYS A 390 -16.63 -14.66 3.17
N GLU A 391 -16.35 -14.30 4.41
CA GLU A 391 -16.23 -12.90 4.82
C GLU A 391 -15.02 -12.26 4.15
N LEU A 392 -15.23 -11.07 3.61
CA LEU A 392 -14.18 -10.28 3.00
C LEU A 392 -13.52 -9.42 4.08
N PRO A 393 -12.18 -9.35 4.14
CA PRO A 393 -11.46 -8.58 5.15
C PRO A 393 -11.52 -7.06 4.91
N PHE A 394 -12.14 -6.63 3.82
CA PHE A 394 -12.33 -5.23 3.45
C PHE A 394 -13.58 -5.05 2.59
N ASN A 395 -14.15 -3.85 2.64
CA ASN A 395 -15.34 -3.52 1.87
C ASN A 395 -14.98 -3.46 0.37
N ASN A 396 -15.38 -4.47 -0.40
CA ASN A 396 -15.16 -4.51 -1.84
C ASN A 396 -16.37 -5.11 -2.56
N ASN A 397 -16.50 -4.79 -3.85
CA ASN A 397 -17.58 -5.26 -4.71
C ASN A 397 -17.26 -6.58 -5.42
N ILE A 398 -16.26 -7.37 -5.01
CA ILE A 398 -15.87 -8.62 -5.73
C ILE A 398 -17.05 -9.58 -5.85
N LYS A 399 -17.87 -9.70 -4.80
CA LYS A 399 -19.07 -10.56 -4.82
C LYS A 399 -20.04 -10.18 -5.94
N ALA A 400 -20.12 -8.90 -6.32
CA ALA A 400 -20.93 -8.46 -7.45
C ALA A 400 -20.38 -8.95 -8.79
N HIS A 401 -19.05 -9.04 -8.95
CA HIS A 401 -18.41 -9.58 -10.15
C HIS A 401 -18.45 -11.11 -10.24
N LEU A 402 -18.54 -11.82 -9.11
CA LEU A 402 -18.65 -13.28 -9.08
C LEU A 402 -20.06 -13.80 -9.42
N LYS A 403 -21.10 -13.01 -9.14
CA LYS A 403 -22.50 -13.41 -9.37
C LYS A 403 -22.81 -13.72 -10.86
N PRO A 404 -22.42 -12.87 -11.83
CA PRO A 404 -22.47 -13.21 -13.25
C PRO A 404 -21.85 -14.57 -13.62
N TRP A 405 -20.63 -14.84 -13.12
CA TRP A 405 -19.91 -16.10 -13.38
C TRP A 405 -20.62 -17.33 -12.82
N LEU A 406 -21.41 -17.18 -11.75
CA LEU A 406 -22.24 -18.26 -11.23
C LEU A 406 -23.33 -18.69 -12.22
N ASN A 407 -23.97 -17.72 -12.90
CA ASN A 407 -24.99 -18.00 -13.91
C ASN A 407 -24.37 -18.72 -15.11
N ILE A 408 -23.23 -18.23 -15.61
CA ILE A 408 -22.47 -18.85 -16.70
C ILE A 408 -22.07 -20.29 -16.36
N SER A 409 -21.55 -20.52 -15.14
CA SER A 409 -21.12 -21.86 -14.72
C SER A 409 -22.29 -22.84 -14.66
N ASN A 410 -23.48 -22.40 -14.21
CA ASN A 410 -24.69 -23.21 -14.25
C ASN A 410 -25.13 -23.55 -15.69
N LEU A 411 -25.07 -22.56 -16.58
CA LEU A 411 -25.39 -22.74 -18.00
C LEU A 411 -24.48 -23.79 -18.64
N LEU A 412 -23.16 -23.64 -18.49
CA LEU A 412 -22.16 -24.49 -19.12
C LEU A 412 -22.15 -25.91 -18.53
N SER A 413 -22.28 -26.05 -17.21
CA SER A 413 -22.45 -27.37 -16.57
C SER A 413 -23.64 -28.13 -17.15
N SER A 414 -24.81 -27.47 -17.22
CA SER A 414 -26.03 -28.07 -17.78
C SER A 414 -25.88 -28.43 -19.26
N TYR A 415 -25.25 -27.55 -20.04
CA TYR A 415 -24.97 -27.76 -21.46
C TYR A 415 -24.06 -28.98 -21.67
N PHE A 416 -22.91 -29.06 -21.00
CA PHE A 416 -21.97 -30.16 -21.18
C PHE A 416 -22.54 -31.50 -20.67
N GLN A 417 -23.39 -31.46 -19.64
CA GLN A 417 -24.12 -32.64 -19.20
C GLN A 417 -25.03 -33.18 -20.32
N GLN A 418 -25.74 -32.32 -21.06
CA GLN A 418 -26.55 -32.75 -22.20
C GLN A 418 -25.70 -33.12 -23.43
N LYS A 419 -24.62 -32.38 -23.69
CA LYS A 419 -23.69 -32.66 -24.79
C LYS A 419 -23.04 -34.04 -24.67
N SER A 420 -22.78 -34.51 -23.45
CA SER A 420 -22.29 -35.89 -23.22
C SER A 420 -23.27 -36.96 -23.72
N LYS A 421 -24.58 -36.65 -23.76
CA LYS A 421 -25.64 -37.54 -24.27
C LYS A 421 -25.90 -37.33 -25.76
N ASN A 422 -25.61 -36.14 -26.28
CA ASN A 422 -25.73 -35.77 -27.69
C ASN A 422 -24.49 -35.00 -28.16
N ALA A 423 -23.51 -35.70 -28.74
CA ALA A 423 -22.25 -35.12 -29.14
C ALA A 423 -22.38 -33.99 -30.19
N GLY A 424 -23.46 -33.99 -30.98
CA GLY A 424 -23.76 -32.95 -31.97
C GLY A 424 -24.41 -31.68 -31.39
N LEU A 425 -24.74 -31.66 -30.09
CA LEU A 425 -25.45 -30.55 -29.46
C LEU A 425 -24.59 -29.27 -29.43
N ARG A 426 -25.09 -28.23 -30.08
CA ARG A 426 -24.51 -26.88 -30.05
C ARG A 426 -25.00 -26.10 -28.84
N VAL A 427 -24.20 -25.17 -28.33
CA VAL A 427 -24.57 -24.34 -27.17
C VAL A 427 -25.75 -23.43 -27.49
N GLU A 428 -25.81 -22.91 -28.72
CA GLU A 428 -26.92 -22.09 -29.20
C GLU A 428 -28.19 -22.92 -29.30
N GLN A 429 -28.09 -24.17 -29.76
CA GLN A 429 -29.22 -25.10 -29.78
C GLN A 429 -29.77 -25.33 -28.37
N PHE A 430 -28.88 -25.65 -27.44
CA PHE A 430 -29.25 -25.87 -26.05
C PHE A 430 -30.01 -24.66 -25.50
N VAL A 431 -29.43 -23.45 -25.59
CA VAL A 431 -30.04 -22.21 -25.07
C VAL A 431 -31.39 -21.91 -25.73
N CYS A 432 -31.49 -22.10 -27.04
CA CYS A 432 -32.75 -21.91 -27.77
C CYS A 432 -33.87 -22.85 -27.29
N GLU A 433 -33.53 -24.08 -26.88
CA GLU A 433 -34.50 -25.11 -26.50
C GLU A 433 -34.89 -25.08 -25.00
N THR A 434 -34.09 -24.45 -24.13
CA THR A 434 -34.26 -24.56 -22.67
C THR A 434 -34.93 -23.37 -21.97
N ASN A 435 -34.66 -22.09 -22.29
CA ASN A 435 -35.47 -20.90 -21.89
C ASN A 435 -34.84 -19.55 -22.33
N THR A 436 -35.57 -18.43 -22.13
CA THR A 436 -35.10 -17.05 -22.44
C THR A 436 -34.07 -16.47 -21.46
N THR A 437 -34.01 -16.91 -20.20
CA THR A 437 -33.05 -16.36 -19.21
C THR A 437 -31.60 -16.73 -19.53
N GLN A 438 -31.38 -17.92 -20.09
CA GLN A 438 -30.06 -18.42 -20.50
C GLN A 438 -29.51 -17.71 -21.74
N LEU A 439 -30.37 -17.02 -22.49
CA LEU A 439 -29.94 -16.21 -23.63
C LEU A 439 -29.13 -15.00 -23.19
N SER A 440 -29.55 -14.32 -22.12
CA SER A 440 -28.79 -13.18 -21.57
C SER A 440 -27.40 -13.62 -21.12
N ASP A 441 -27.32 -14.79 -20.48
CA ASP A 441 -26.07 -15.38 -19.99
C ASP A 441 -25.12 -15.69 -21.16
N LEU A 442 -25.61 -16.34 -22.22
CA LEU A 442 -24.78 -16.62 -23.40
C LEU A 442 -24.32 -15.35 -24.12
N LEU A 443 -25.17 -14.32 -24.23
CA LEU A 443 -24.78 -13.04 -24.82
C LEU A 443 -23.69 -12.34 -24.01
N SER A 444 -23.79 -12.35 -22.67
CA SER A 444 -22.75 -11.81 -21.80
C SER A 444 -21.43 -12.60 -21.89
N LEU A 445 -21.50 -13.92 -22.11
CA LEU A 445 -20.32 -14.74 -22.37
C LEU A 445 -19.65 -14.37 -23.71
N LEU A 446 -20.42 -14.22 -24.79
CA LEU A 446 -19.91 -13.82 -26.10
C LEU A 446 -19.29 -12.41 -26.07
N GLU A 447 -19.90 -11.48 -25.33
CA GLU A 447 -19.36 -10.14 -25.11
C GLU A 447 -18.02 -10.18 -24.38
N MET A 448 -17.89 -11.00 -23.33
CA MET A 448 -16.63 -11.19 -22.62
C MET A 448 -15.55 -11.82 -23.50
N ARG A 449 -15.89 -12.79 -24.36
CA ARG A 449 -14.93 -13.38 -25.32
C ARG A 449 -14.44 -12.37 -26.35
N LEU A 450 -15.26 -11.39 -26.74
CA LEU A 450 -14.80 -10.27 -27.59
C LEU A 450 -13.80 -9.38 -26.83
N LEU A 451 -14.03 -9.11 -25.55
CA LEU A 451 -13.11 -8.33 -24.71
C LEU A 451 -11.79 -9.09 -24.47
N ASP A 452 -11.85 -10.40 -24.26
CA ASP A 452 -10.67 -11.25 -24.12
C ASP A 452 -9.85 -11.33 -25.42
N ALA A 453 -10.53 -11.42 -26.56
CA ALA A 453 -9.88 -11.42 -27.88
C ALA A 453 -9.04 -10.16 -28.14
N ASP A 454 -9.43 -8.99 -27.60
CA ASP A 454 -8.66 -7.75 -27.72
C ASP A 454 -7.27 -7.81 -27.06
N GLN A 455 -7.02 -8.77 -26.18
CA GLN A 455 -5.70 -8.98 -25.57
C GLN A 455 -4.72 -9.68 -26.51
N ASN A 456 -5.20 -10.21 -27.64
CA ASN A 456 -4.42 -11.00 -28.58
C ASN A 456 -4.02 -10.22 -29.84
N GLN A 457 -3.03 -10.72 -30.58
CA GLN A 457 -2.72 -10.19 -31.91
C GLN A 457 -3.94 -10.34 -32.85
N PRO A 458 -4.17 -9.42 -33.81
CA PRO A 458 -5.39 -9.34 -34.61
C PRO A 458 -5.81 -10.66 -35.27
N PHE A 459 -4.83 -11.45 -35.71
CA PHE A 459 -5.09 -12.75 -36.30
C PHE A 459 -5.70 -13.74 -35.29
N TYR A 460 -5.09 -13.90 -34.12
CA TYR A 460 -5.59 -14.79 -33.07
C TYR A 460 -6.91 -14.27 -32.49
N ALA A 461 -7.03 -12.96 -32.33
CA ALA A 461 -8.27 -12.30 -31.90
C ALA A 461 -9.44 -12.65 -32.82
N LEU A 462 -9.26 -12.48 -34.14
CA LEU A 462 -10.29 -12.83 -35.13
C LEU A 462 -10.63 -14.32 -35.08
N GLN A 463 -9.63 -15.20 -35.08
CA GLN A 463 -9.86 -16.66 -35.06
C GLN A 463 -10.67 -17.10 -33.84
N ALA A 464 -10.45 -16.48 -32.68
CA ALA A 464 -11.16 -16.81 -31.44
C ALA A 464 -12.67 -16.50 -31.49
N VAL A 465 -13.07 -15.48 -32.26
CA VAL A 465 -14.46 -14.99 -32.33
C VAL A 465 -15.09 -15.11 -33.71
N ILE A 466 -14.45 -15.86 -34.60
CA ILE A 466 -14.79 -15.90 -36.03
C ILE A 466 -16.21 -16.41 -36.32
N SER A 467 -16.79 -17.20 -35.43
CA SER A 467 -18.14 -17.76 -35.54
C SER A 467 -19.20 -17.00 -34.75
N HIS A 468 -18.83 -15.89 -34.09
CA HIS A 468 -19.76 -15.13 -33.24
C HIS A 468 -20.98 -14.62 -34.01
N PRO A 469 -20.85 -14.07 -35.24
CA PRO A 469 -22.01 -13.62 -36.00
C PRO A 469 -23.03 -14.73 -36.27
N GLU A 470 -22.61 -15.95 -36.58
CA GLU A 470 -23.52 -17.09 -36.79
C GLU A 470 -24.23 -17.50 -35.52
N SER A 471 -23.50 -17.56 -34.40
CA SER A 471 -24.11 -17.85 -33.09
C SER A 471 -25.16 -16.81 -32.73
N LEU A 472 -24.82 -15.52 -32.88
CA LEU A 472 -25.72 -14.39 -32.58
C LEU A 472 -26.96 -14.40 -33.47
N LEU A 473 -26.76 -14.56 -34.78
CA LEU A 473 -27.87 -14.60 -35.73
C LEU A 473 -28.78 -15.80 -35.49
N GLN A 474 -28.23 -16.96 -35.13
CA GLN A 474 -29.04 -18.13 -34.79
C GLN A 474 -29.93 -17.88 -33.57
N LEU A 475 -29.37 -17.29 -32.51
CA LEU A 475 -30.14 -16.95 -31.31
C LEU A 475 -31.28 -15.98 -31.65
N TYR A 476 -30.99 -14.93 -32.42
CA TYR A 476 -31.99 -13.97 -32.87
C TYR A 476 -33.10 -14.60 -33.72
N CYS A 477 -32.72 -15.34 -34.77
CA CYS A 477 -33.65 -15.97 -35.71
C CYS A 477 -34.56 -16.98 -35.03
N HIS A 478 -34.03 -17.75 -34.08
CA HIS A 478 -34.85 -18.66 -33.28
C HIS A 478 -35.83 -17.89 -32.39
N SER A 479 -35.36 -16.91 -31.63
CA SER A 479 -36.21 -16.18 -30.68
C SER A 479 -37.30 -15.35 -31.34
N LYS A 480 -37.05 -14.78 -32.54
CA LYS A 480 -38.04 -13.96 -33.26
C LYS A 480 -38.91 -14.75 -34.22
N PHE A 481 -38.33 -15.70 -34.94
CA PHE A 481 -38.96 -16.33 -36.10
C PHE A 481 -39.04 -17.86 -35.99
N ASN A 482 -38.59 -18.45 -34.87
CA ASN A 482 -38.50 -19.90 -34.67
C ASN A 482 -37.68 -20.62 -35.76
N LEU A 483 -36.75 -19.92 -36.39
CA LEU A 483 -35.85 -20.48 -37.39
C LEU A 483 -34.67 -21.18 -36.71
N LYS A 484 -34.36 -22.41 -37.13
CA LYS A 484 -33.31 -23.23 -36.55
C LYS A 484 -32.18 -23.46 -37.56
N PHE A 485 -30.96 -23.04 -37.19
CA PHE A 485 -29.75 -23.24 -37.98
C PHE A 485 -29.53 -24.71 -38.34
N TRP A 486 -29.76 -25.61 -37.39
CA TRP A 486 -29.46 -27.05 -37.53
C TRP A 486 -30.59 -27.87 -38.17
N LYS A 487 -31.79 -27.29 -38.35
CA LYS A 487 -32.94 -28.02 -38.88
C LYS A 487 -33.98 -27.05 -39.47
N PHE A 488 -33.92 -26.84 -40.78
CA PHE A 488 -34.91 -26.01 -41.45
C PHE A 488 -36.22 -26.76 -41.69
N ASP A 489 -37.32 -26.28 -41.10
CA ASP A 489 -38.65 -26.90 -41.24
C ASP A 489 -39.43 -26.41 -42.49
N GLY A 490 -38.86 -25.46 -43.25
CA GLY A 490 -39.50 -24.81 -44.39
C GLY A 490 -40.20 -23.49 -44.04
N LEU A 491 -40.53 -22.69 -45.06
CA LEU A 491 -41.34 -21.47 -44.95
C LEU A 491 -42.45 -21.50 -46.00
N GLU A 492 -43.67 -21.09 -45.61
CA GLU A 492 -44.80 -20.92 -46.53
C GLU A 492 -44.74 -19.53 -47.19
N VAL A 493 -43.72 -19.31 -48.04
CA VAL A 493 -43.44 -18.02 -48.69
C VAL A 493 -43.02 -18.25 -50.14
N ASP A 494 -43.44 -17.37 -51.05
CA ASP A 494 -42.98 -17.40 -52.45
C ASP A 494 -41.50 -16.98 -52.57
N CYS A 495 -40.71 -17.82 -53.24
CA CYS A 495 -39.29 -17.55 -53.49
C CYS A 495 -39.08 -16.32 -54.38
N SER A 496 -40.03 -15.98 -55.27
CA SER A 496 -39.94 -14.76 -56.07
C SER A 496 -40.01 -13.50 -55.20
N ASP A 497 -40.80 -13.52 -54.13
CA ASP A 497 -40.93 -12.39 -53.22
C ASP A 497 -39.64 -12.14 -52.45
N ILE A 498 -39.02 -13.21 -51.96
CA ILE A 498 -37.72 -13.14 -51.29
C ILE A 498 -36.66 -12.64 -52.27
N SER A 499 -36.61 -13.21 -53.49
CA SER A 499 -35.65 -12.82 -54.52
C SER A 499 -35.78 -11.35 -54.93
N ASN A 500 -37.01 -10.84 -55.03
CA ASN A 500 -37.28 -9.43 -55.31
C ASN A 500 -36.81 -8.52 -54.18
N PHE A 501 -37.05 -8.93 -52.92
CA PHE A 501 -36.61 -8.17 -51.75
C PHE A 501 -35.08 -8.10 -51.62
N ILE A 502 -34.41 -9.25 -51.71
CA ILE A 502 -32.94 -9.32 -51.59
C ILE A 502 -32.21 -8.99 -52.91
N ARG A 503 -32.96 -8.68 -53.99
CA ARG A 503 -32.44 -8.31 -55.30
C ARG A 503 -31.45 -9.32 -55.89
N ARG A 504 -31.56 -10.60 -55.52
CA ARG A 504 -30.68 -11.70 -55.94
C ARG A 504 -31.50 -12.99 -56.04
N PRO A 505 -31.16 -13.92 -56.96
CA PRO A 505 -31.83 -15.21 -57.02
C PRO A 505 -31.74 -15.94 -55.68
N PHE A 506 -32.89 -16.31 -55.11
CA PHE A 506 -32.98 -17.06 -53.87
C PHE A 506 -33.60 -18.43 -54.13
N VAL A 507 -32.91 -19.50 -53.70
CA VAL A 507 -33.44 -20.86 -53.73
C VAL A 507 -33.76 -21.26 -52.29
N MET A 508 -35.01 -21.66 -52.05
CA MET A 508 -35.41 -22.13 -50.74
C MET A 508 -34.57 -23.35 -50.33
N PRO A 509 -33.97 -23.35 -49.13
CA PRO A 509 -33.26 -24.52 -48.62
C PRO A 509 -34.20 -25.74 -48.50
N SER A 510 -33.66 -26.94 -48.68
CA SER A 510 -34.46 -28.17 -48.49
C SER A 510 -34.89 -28.31 -47.03
N LYS A 511 -36.01 -29.01 -46.80
CA LYS A 511 -36.37 -29.42 -45.44
C LYS A 511 -35.21 -30.21 -44.80
N ASP A 512 -35.04 -30.03 -43.50
CA ASP A 512 -33.95 -30.58 -42.69
C ASP A 512 -32.54 -30.13 -43.07
N SER A 513 -32.38 -29.14 -43.96
CA SER A 513 -31.07 -28.56 -44.25
C SER A 513 -30.55 -27.70 -43.11
N THR A 514 -29.22 -27.63 -43.00
CA THR A 514 -28.53 -26.68 -42.13
C THR A 514 -28.45 -25.32 -42.82
N LEU A 515 -29.00 -24.27 -42.20
CA LEU A 515 -29.03 -22.92 -42.76
C LEU A 515 -27.68 -22.22 -42.55
N GLY A 516 -27.10 -21.64 -43.60
CA GLY A 516 -25.91 -20.78 -43.47
C GLY A 516 -26.24 -19.39 -42.93
N PHE A 517 -25.20 -18.63 -42.54
CA PHE A 517 -25.34 -17.24 -42.07
C PHE A 517 -26.13 -16.36 -43.05
N ALA A 518 -25.71 -16.33 -44.32
CA ALA A 518 -26.36 -15.52 -45.35
C ALA A 518 -27.83 -15.90 -45.53
N THR A 519 -28.14 -17.19 -45.56
CA THR A 519 -29.51 -17.69 -45.67
C THR A 519 -30.37 -17.28 -44.48
N LEU A 520 -29.87 -17.42 -43.25
CA LEU A 520 -30.56 -16.95 -42.04
C LEU A 520 -30.81 -15.44 -42.08
N LEU A 521 -29.81 -14.67 -42.54
CA LEU A 521 -29.90 -13.22 -42.61
C LEU A 521 -30.93 -12.77 -43.66
N PHE A 522 -30.93 -13.39 -44.83
CA PHE A 522 -31.92 -13.15 -45.88
C PHE A 522 -33.34 -13.42 -45.38
N LEU A 523 -33.56 -14.59 -44.79
CA LEU A 523 -34.89 -15.00 -44.32
C LEU A 523 -35.39 -14.10 -43.19
N SER A 524 -34.56 -13.83 -42.18
CA SER A 524 -34.93 -12.97 -41.05
C SER A 524 -35.18 -11.53 -41.45
N THR A 525 -34.39 -10.96 -42.35
CA THR A 525 -34.58 -9.59 -42.85
C THR A 525 -35.87 -9.50 -43.66
N TYR A 526 -36.11 -10.46 -44.56
CA TYR A 526 -37.36 -10.51 -45.35
C TYR A 526 -38.59 -10.61 -44.45
N LEU A 527 -38.60 -11.51 -43.47
CA LEU A 527 -39.72 -11.68 -42.54
C LEU A 527 -39.96 -10.41 -41.71
N SER A 528 -38.89 -9.78 -41.21
CA SER A 528 -38.97 -8.52 -40.47
C SER A 528 -39.61 -7.40 -41.29
N ALA A 529 -39.19 -7.25 -42.55
CA ALA A 529 -39.69 -6.23 -43.45
C ALA A 529 -41.13 -6.49 -43.90
N LYS A 530 -41.46 -7.75 -44.22
CA LYS A 530 -42.81 -8.16 -44.63
C LYS A 530 -43.84 -7.85 -43.56
N ASP A 531 -43.51 -8.13 -42.31
CA ASP A 531 -44.42 -7.97 -41.17
C ASP A 531 -44.36 -6.57 -40.54
N ASN A 532 -43.61 -5.63 -41.13
CA ASN A 532 -43.37 -4.27 -40.61
C ASN A 532 -43.00 -4.26 -39.11
N MET A 533 -42.18 -5.23 -38.70
CA MET A 533 -41.83 -5.40 -37.29
C MET A 533 -40.97 -4.25 -36.79
N GLN A 534 -41.29 -3.73 -35.62
CA GLN A 534 -40.47 -2.74 -34.91
C GLN A 534 -39.42 -3.43 -34.04
N ASN A 535 -38.29 -2.75 -33.79
CA ASN A 535 -37.18 -3.26 -32.98
C ASN A 535 -36.65 -4.61 -33.49
N VAL A 536 -36.25 -4.65 -34.77
CA VAL A 536 -35.62 -5.81 -35.42
C VAL A 536 -34.13 -5.59 -35.66
N LEU A 537 -33.38 -6.67 -35.90
CA LEU A 537 -31.93 -6.63 -36.08
C LEU A 537 -31.52 -5.91 -37.38
N VAL A 538 -32.23 -6.21 -38.47
CA VAL A 538 -32.04 -5.60 -39.79
C VAL A 538 -33.42 -5.42 -40.41
N GLN A 539 -33.75 -4.19 -40.81
CA GLN A 539 -35.07 -3.88 -41.37
C GLN A 539 -35.04 -3.66 -42.88
N GLU A 540 -33.91 -3.17 -43.42
CA GLU A 540 -33.77 -2.79 -44.82
C GLU A 540 -32.63 -3.51 -45.55
N PHE A 541 -32.77 -3.63 -46.86
CA PHE A 541 -31.79 -4.26 -47.75
C PHE A 541 -30.38 -3.67 -47.61
N ASN A 542 -30.26 -2.34 -47.49
CA ASN A 542 -28.95 -1.67 -47.41
C ASN A 542 -28.18 -2.03 -46.13
N GLU A 543 -28.88 -2.31 -45.03
CA GLU A 543 -28.26 -2.73 -43.77
C GLU A 543 -27.84 -4.20 -43.84
N MET A 544 -28.68 -5.04 -44.45
CA MET A 544 -28.39 -6.45 -44.71
C MET A 544 -27.12 -6.63 -45.55
N GLU A 545 -26.96 -5.81 -46.60
CA GLU A 545 -25.77 -5.85 -47.46
C GLU A 545 -24.50 -5.47 -46.70
N LYS A 546 -24.56 -4.51 -45.77
CA LYS A 546 -23.42 -4.17 -44.90
C LYS A 546 -23.01 -5.34 -44.01
N TYR A 547 -23.99 -6.03 -43.41
CA TYR A 547 -23.75 -7.21 -42.57
C TYR A 547 -23.10 -8.35 -43.37
N LEU A 548 -23.56 -8.59 -44.60
CA LEU A 548 -22.96 -9.59 -45.50
C LEU A 548 -21.54 -9.21 -45.89
N ASN A 549 -21.28 -7.96 -46.28
CA ASN A 549 -19.96 -7.53 -46.71
C ASN A 549 -18.92 -7.66 -45.56
N ILE A 550 -19.28 -7.27 -44.34
CA ILE A 550 -18.41 -7.42 -43.17
C ILE A 550 -18.22 -8.91 -42.83
N TYR A 551 -19.25 -9.74 -42.97
CA TYR A 551 -19.14 -11.17 -42.77
C TYR A 551 -18.26 -11.85 -43.84
N GLU A 552 -18.28 -11.39 -45.09
CA GLU A 552 -17.42 -11.92 -46.16
C GLU A 552 -15.94 -11.60 -45.95
N LEU A 553 -15.58 -10.54 -45.20
CA LEU A 553 -14.18 -10.27 -44.78
C LEU A 553 -13.55 -11.50 -44.10
N ARG A 554 -14.37 -12.29 -43.39
CA ARG A 554 -13.95 -13.56 -42.81
C ARG A 554 -13.39 -14.51 -43.86
N LYS A 555 -14.05 -14.69 -45.01
CA LYS A 555 -13.68 -15.72 -46.00
C LYS A 555 -12.31 -15.43 -46.64
N ASP A 556 -12.02 -14.16 -46.88
CA ASP A 556 -10.73 -13.72 -47.39
C ASP A 556 -9.60 -13.92 -46.34
N GLN A 557 -9.96 -13.92 -45.05
CA GLN A 557 -9.03 -13.96 -43.92
C GLN A 557 -8.82 -15.36 -43.31
N VAL A 558 -9.76 -16.31 -43.50
CA VAL A 558 -9.63 -17.72 -43.02
C VAL A 558 -8.55 -18.49 -43.79
N HIS A 559 -8.32 -18.14 -45.05
CA HIS A 559 -7.39 -18.85 -45.93
C HIS A 559 -6.02 -18.15 -46.08
N SER A 560 -5.89 -16.94 -45.56
CA SER A 560 -4.65 -16.17 -45.59
C SER A 560 -3.97 -16.25 -44.22
N MET A 561 -2.85 -16.96 -44.11
CA MET A 561 -1.96 -16.86 -42.94
C MET A 561 -1.25 -15.48 -42.85
N ALA A 562 -1.59 -14.53 -43.73
CA ALA A 562 -0.93 -13.23 -43.84
C ALA A 562 -1.76 -12.11 -43.19
N PHE A 563 -1.17 -11.52 -42.14
CA PHE A 563 -1.39 -10.18 -41.59
C PHE A 563 -2.80 -9.59 -41.71
N ILE A 564 -3.72 -10.00 -40.83
CA ILE A 564 -4.94 -9.22 -40.57
C ILE A 564 -4.53 -7.86 -40.01
N LYS A 565 -5.00 -6.78 -40.65
CA LYS A 565 -4.72 -5.42 -40.18
C LYS A 565 -5.52 -5.14 -38.91
N ASN A 566 -4.97 -4.30 -38.03
CA ASN A 566 -5.71 -3.80 -36.86
C ASN A 566 -7.04 -3.13 -37.24
N SER A 567 -7.11 -2.48 -38.42
CA SER A 567 -8.33 -1.88 -38.95
C SER A 567 -9.44 -2.90 -39.16
N ASP A 568 -9.09 -4.04 -39.76
CA ASP A 568 -10.05 -5.07 -40.18
C ASP A 568 -10.55 -5.84 -38.95
N TRP A 569 -9.65 -6.11 -37.98
CA TRP A 569 -10.05 -6.61 -36.66
C TRP A 569 -11.00 -5.64 -35.95
N SER A 570 -10.65 -4.36 -35.91
CA SER A 570 -11.47 -3.34 -35.23
C SER A 570 -12.86 -3.23 -35.85
N GLU A 571 -12.96 -3.30 -37.18
CA GLU A 571 -14.23 -3.32 -37.91
C GLU A 571 -15.06 -4.56 -37.56
N TYR A 572 -14.46 -5.75 -37.58
CA TYR A 572 -15.14 -7.01 -37.24
C TYR A 572 -15.60 -7.06 -35.78
N ARG A 573 -14.75 -6.60 -34.85
CA ARG A 573 -15.07 -6.48 -33.42
C ARG A 573 -16.26 -5.54 -33.20
N ASN A 574 -16.21 -4.33 -33.77
CA ASN A 574 -17.29 -3.36 -33.65
C ASN A 574 -18.60 -3.90 -34.24
N PHE A 575 -18.52 -4.66 -35.33
CA PHE A 575 -19.65 -5.37 -35.90
C PHE A 575 -20.26 -6.38 -34.92
N CYS A 576 -19.46 -7.27 -34.34
CA CYS A 576 -19.95 -8.24 -33.34
C CYS A 576 -20.55 -7.56 -32.10
N GLN A 577 -19.92 -6.50 -31.59
CA GLN A 577 -20.42 -5.72 -30.46
C GLN A 577 -21.77 -5.06 -30.78
N LYS A 578 -21.88 -4.46 -31.98
CA LYS A 578 -23.14 -3.87 -32.45
C LYS A 578 -24.23 -4.94 -32.59
N MET A 579 -23.93 -6.10 -33.16
CA MET A 579 -24.88 -7.21 -33.25
C MET A 579 -25.40 -7.64 -31.87
N ILE A 580 -24.53 -7.77 -30.87
CA ILE A 580 -24.95 -8.11 -29.49
C ILE A 580 -25.92 -7.06 -28.95
N ALA A 581 -25.59 -5.77 -29.10
CA ALA A 581 -26.42 -4.67 -28.62
C ALA A 581 -27.78 -4.62 -29.33
N ASP A 582 -27.79 -4.76 -30.65
CA ASP A 582 -29.00 -4.74 -31.47
C ASP A 582 -29.90 -5.95 -31.15
N ILE A 583 -29.32 -7.14 -30.93
CA ILE A 583 -30.08 -8.33 -30.51
C ILE A 583 -30.69 -8.13 -29.12
N ARG A 584 -29.92 -7.64 -28.13
CA ARG A 584 -30.43 -7.33 -26.78
C ARG A 584 -31.63 -6.40 -26.85
N LYS A 585 -31.51 -5.33 -27.64
CA LYS A 585 -32.60 -4.36 -27.88
C LYS A 585 -33.80 -5.02 -28.55
N SER A 586 -33.59 -5.80 -29.60
CA SER A 586 -34.68 -6.42 -30.37
C SER A 586 -35.48 -7.42 -29.53
N LEU A 587 -34.81 -8.15 -28.65
CA LEU A 587 -35.40 -9.20 -27.82
C LEU A 587 -35.91 -8.68 -26.47
N GLY A 588 -35.79 -7.38 -26.20
CA GLY A 588 -36.27 -6.78 -24.96
C GLY A 588 -35.54 -7.29 -23.71
N ILE A 589 -34.26 -7.65 -23.84
CA ILE A 589 -33.45 -8.16 -22.73
C ILE A 589 -33.03 -6.99 -21.84
N THR A 590 -33.74 -6.80 -20.73
CA THR A 590 -33.54 -5.66 -19.79
C THR A 590 -32.53 -5.95 -18.68
N ASN A 591 -32.27 -7.23 -18.37
CA ASN A 591 -31.33 -7.66 -17.32
C ASN A 591 -29.88 -7.81 -17.84
N ALA A 592 -29.46 -6.99 -18.79
CA ALA A 592 -28.13 -7.07 -19.35
C ALA A 592 -27.07 -6.77 -18.28
N TYR A 593 -26.06 -7.63 -18.18
CA TYR A 593 -24.90 -7.46 -17.31
C TYR A 593 -23.63 -7.76 -18.09
N SER A 594 -22.53 -7.10 -17.72
CA SER A 594 -21.20 -7.42 -18.24
C SER A 594 -20.54 -8.49 -17.37
N LEU A 595 -19.79 -9.37 -18.02
CA LEU A 595 -18.99 -10.38 -17.36
C LEU A 595 -17.54 -9.88 -17.33
N SER A 596 -17.01 -9.64 -16.13
CA SER A 596 -15.63 -9.16 -15.95
C SER A 596 -14.62 -10.26 -16.26
N LEU A 597 -13.48 -9.87 -16.84
CA LEU A 597 -12.38 -10.79 -17.10
C LEU A 597 -11.78 -11.30 -15.76
N PRO A 598 -11.28 -12.55 -15.70
CA PRO A 598 -10.63 -13.07 -14.49
C PRO A 598 -9.51 -12.15 -13.96
N ASN A 599 -8.74 -11.55 -14.87
CA ASN A 599 -7.69 -10.59 -14.52
C ASN A 599 -8.25 -9.32 -13.85
N GLU A 600 -9.34 -8.75 -14.36
CA GLU A 600 -9.99 -7.57 -13.75
C GLU A 600 -10.49 -7.86 -12.33
N ILE A 601 -11.12 -9.03 -12.15
CA ILE A 601 -11.62 -9.48 -10.84
C ILE A 601 -10.48 -9.55 -9.83
N PHE A 602 -9.36 -10.16 -10.23
CA PHE A 602 -8.19 -10.29 -9.36
C PHE A 602 -7.49 -8.94 -9.12
N THR A 603 -7.40 -8.08 -10.13
CA THR A 603 -6.82 -6.73 -10.02
C THR A 603 -7.56 -5.88 -8.99
N ILE A 604 -8.90 -5.94 -8.99
CA ILE A 604 -9.73 -5.23 -8.01
C ILE A 604 -9.43 -5.72 -6.59
N TYR A 605 -9.33 -7.04 -6.39
CA TYR A 605 -8.96 -7.61 -5.11
C TYR A 605 -7.58 -7.15 -4.66
N PHE A 606 -6.59 -7.30 -5.55
CA PHE A 606 -5.20 -7.03 -5.25
C PHE A 606 -4.94 -5.54 -4.95
N THR A 607 -5.55 -4.64 -5.72
CA THR A 607 -5.46 -3.18 -5.49
C THR A 607 -6.00 -2.79 -4.11
N ASN A 608 -7.11 -3.38 -3.69
CA ASN A 608 -7.67 -3.11 -2.36
C ASN A 608 -6.84 -3.74 -1.24
N LEU A 609 -6.24 -4.91 -1.48
CA LEU A 609 -5.28 -5.52 -0.55
C LEU A 609 -4.05 -4.62 -0.33
N LEU A 610 -3.53 -3.99 -1.39
CA LEU A 610 -2.40 -3.05 -1.30
C LEU A 610 -2.74 -1.76 -0.56
N LYS A 611 -3.99 -1.28 -0.62
CA LYS A 611 -4.40 -0.05 0.11
C LYS A 611 -4.51 -0.24 1.62
N MET A 612 -4.56 -1.48 2.10
CA MET A 612 -4.67 -1.81 3.53
C MET A 612 -3.33 -2.07 4.21
N ASN A 613 -2.32 -2.43 3.42
CA ASN A 613 -0.97 -2.72 3.88
C ASN A 613 -0.12 -1.47 3.74
#